data_AF-A0A2E8CY54-F1
#
_entry.id   AF-A0A2E8CY54-F1
#
_cell.length_a   1.000
_cell.length_b   1.000
_cell.length_c   1.000
_cell.angle_alpha   90.00
_cell.angle_beta   90.00
_cell.angle_gamma   90.00
#
_symmetry.space_group_name_H-M   'P 1'
#
loop_
_entity.id
_entity.type
_entity.pdbx_description
1 polymer ?
#
loop_
_entity_poly.entity_id
_entity_poly.type
_entity_poly.pdbx_seq_one_letter_code
_entity_poly.pdbx_strand_id
1 'polypeptide(L)'
;MNITRGEIDVICPRCRATTPIGEGVDRIRERNPETDSKVVALRKTIDEKLAEDITSAKKAVAGDIRMAKSEEPIRILHLSDLHFTSKTNPTTKLQLLLQDLRHADEEYPAIDTVEYLVISGDMTDKGTDTGFEKARQFVESLVGELGLSTQRCILVPGNHDVQDRDDAYQKLEGLDGKPTTVRHPDNFPRRFESFSNSFYHPLRQELYPLAYADQGVSYLFDDTGMQFLTLNSAWEIDQNGHKKAAFIRTPSRV
;
A
#
# COMPACT_ATOMS: atom_id res chain seq x y z
N MET A 1 7.04 24.52 17.55
CA MET A 1 7.73 24.23 18.82
C MET A 1 9.20 24.00 18.48
N ASN A 2 10.09 24.86 18.97
CA ASN A 2 11.48 24.98 18.54
C ASN A 2 12.35 23.88 19.14
N ILE A 3 12.56 22.78 18.39
CA ILE A 3 13.47 21.69 18.77
C ILE A 3 14.95 22.10 18.53
N THR A 4 15.20 23.27 17.95
CA THR A 4 16.53 23.76 17.58
C THR A 4 17.31 24.48 18.69
N ARG A 5 16.82 24.50 19.94
CA ARG A 5 17.47 25.23 21.05
C ARG A 5 17.92 24.42 22.27
N GLY A 6 17.77 23.09 22.27
CA GLY A 6 18.28 22.25 23.37
C GLY A 6 17.63 22.51 24.74
N GLU A 7 16.44 23.13 24.76
CA GLU A 7 15.65 23.32 25.98
C GLU A 7 14.92 22.00 26.30
N ILE A 8 15.27 21.40 27.44
CA ILE A 8 14.96 20.02 27.87
C ILE A 8 13.73 19.92 28.80
N ASP A 9 12.86 20.92 28.80
CA ASP A 9 11.75 21.00 29.75
C ASP A 9 10.38 21.08 29.06
N VAL A 10 9.44 20.26 29.53
CA VAL A 10 8.03 20.32 29.12
C VAL A 10 7.23 21.06 30.19
N ILE A 11 6.55 22.13 29.80
CA ILE A 11 5.69 22.92 30.69
C ILE A 11 4.26 22.37 30.61
N CYS A 12 3.71 21.93 31.74
CA CYS A 12 2.31 21.50 31.82
C CYS A 12 1.37 22.70 31.64
N PRO A 13 0.50 22.73 30.60
CA PRO A 13 -0.36 23.88 30.34
C PRO A 13 -1.47 24.09 31.40
N ARG A 14 -1.70 23.11 32.28
CA ARG A 14 -2.78 23.14 33.28
C ARG A 14 -2.33 23.65 34.65
N CYS A 15 -1.13 23.27 35.10
CA CYS A 15 -0.59 23.67 36.41
C CYS A 15 0.72 24.47 36.31
N ARG A 16 1.22 24.72 35.09
CA ARG A 16 2.48 25.43 34.80
C ARG A 16 3.74 24.84 35.44
N ALA A 17 3.67 23.60 35.92
CA ALA A 17 4.84 22.87 36.40
C ALA A 17 5.76 22.53 35.22
N THR A 18 7.06 22.81 35.38
CA THR A 18 8.13 22.43 34.46
C THR A 18 8.63 21.04 34.83
N THR A 19 8.60 20.11 33.88
CA THR A 19 9.17 18.77 34.06
C THR A 19 10.31 18.58 33.06
N PRO A 20 11.53 18.25 33.52
CA PRO A 20 12.60 17.83 32.64
C PRO A 20 12.18 16.58 31.86
N ILE A 21 12.40 16.54 30.55
CA ILE A 21 12.02 15.42 29.68
C ILE A 21 12.59 14.09 30.20
N GLY A 22 13.80 14.11 30.79
CA GLY A 22 14.42 12.94 31.42
C GLY A 22 13.56 12.34 32.54
N GLU A 23 13.08 13.16 33.47
CA GLU A 23 12.23 12.69 34.57
C GLU A 23 10.84 12.21 34.11
N GLY A 24 10.28 12.84 33.07
CA GLY A 24 9.01 12.42 32.49
C GLY A 24 9.09 11.04 31.84
N VAL A 25 10.19 10.76 31.15
CA VAL A 25 10.48 9.46 30.54
C VAL A 25 10.75 8.41 31.63
N ASP A 26 11.51 8.74 32.67
CA ASP A 26 11.81 7.83 33.77
C ASP A 26 10.56 7.48 34.60
N ARG A 27 9.63 8.43 34.83
CA ARG A 27 8.34 8.16 35.48
C ARG A 27 7.39 7.30 34.62
N ILE A 28 7.48 7.36 33.30
CA ILE A 28 6.74 6.46 32.39
C ILE A 28 7.37 5.06 32.42
N ARG A 29 8.70 4.97 32.43
CA ARG A 29 9.47 3.72 32.57
C ARG A 29 9.16 2.98 33.87
N GLU A 30 9.06 3.70 34.99
CA GLU A 30 8.70 3.12 36.30
C GLU A 30 7.27 2.60 36.38
N ARG A 31 6.34 3.16 35.58
CA ARG A 31 4.90 2.83 35.66
C ARG A 31 4.46 1.69 34.75
N ASN A 32 5.21 1.36 33.69
CA ASN A 32 4.77 0.32 32.75
C ASN A 32 5.94 -0.43 32.07
N PRO A 33 6.55 -1.42 32.75
CA PRO A 33 7.68 -2.21 32.22
C PRO A 33 7.35 -3.02 30.95
N GLU A 34 6.07 -3.25 30.64
CA GLU A 34 5.68 -3.86 29.36
C GLU A 34 5.95 -2.96 28.15
N THR A 35 5.98 -1.64 28.34
CA THR A 35 6.23 -0.67 27.26
C THR A 35 7.66 -0.79 26.75
N ASP A 36 8.62 -0.97 27.66
CA ASP A 36 10.02 -1.20 27.30
C ASP A 36 10.19 -2.51 26.55
N SER A 37 9.50 -3.57 26.99
CA SER A 37 9.52 -4.86 26.32
C SER A 37 8.95 -4.76 24.89
N LYS A 38 7.88 -3.97 24.70
CA LYS A 38 7.27 -3.70 23.39
C LYS A 38 8.16 -2.85 22.49
N VAL A 39 8.79 -1.80 23.01
CA VAL A 39 9.72 -0.94 22.25
C VAL A 39 10.99 -1.69 21.87
N VAL A 40 11.52 -2.52 22.76
CA VAL A 40 12.67 -3.39 22.48
C VAL A 40 12.31 -4.44 21.44
N ALA A 41 11.14 -5.07 21.55
CA ALA A 41 10.65 -6.02 20.54
C ALA A 41 10.48 -5.35 19.17
N LEU A 42 9.88 -4.15 19.12
CA LEU A 42 9.67 -3.41 17.88
C LEU A 42 11.01 -3.01 17.22
N ARG A 43 11.97 -2.53 18.03
CA ARG A 43 13.33 -2.23 17.55
C ARG A 43 14.01 -3.47 16.99
N LYS A 44 13.90 -4.61 17.69
CA LYS A 44 14.44 -5.89 17.23
C LYS A 44 13.82 -6.30 15.89
N THR A 45 12.51 -6.18 15.72
CA THR A 45 11.83 -6.48 14.45
C THR A 45 12.24 -5.52 13.32
N ILE A 46 12.43 -4.24 13.61
CA ILE A 46 12.94 -3.27 12.63
C ILE A 46 14.38 -3.61 12.25
N ASP A 47 15.24 -3.95 13.21
CA ASP A 47 16.63 -4.32 12.99
C ASP A 47 16.74 -5.63 12.20
N GLU A 48 15.87 -6.61 12.47
CA GLU A 48 15.74 -7.86 11.70
C GLU A 48 15.33 -7.59 10.26
N LYS A 49 14.27 -6.79 10.03
CA LYS A 49 13.84 -6.40 8.68
C LYS A 49 14.92 -5.61 7.92
N LEU A 50 15.56 -4.65 8.60
CA LEU A 50 16.64 -3.87 8.01
C LEU A 50 17.85 -4.76 7.66
N ALA A 51 18.15 -5.78 8.48
CA ALA A 51 19.19 -6.74 8.18
C ALA A 51 18.83 -7.64 6.98
N GLU A 52 17.58 -8.06 6.85
CA GLU A 52 17.07 -8.79 5.68
C GLU A 52 17.13 -7.94 4.40
N ASP A 53 16.72 -6.68 4.48
CA ASP A 53 16.79 -5.71 3.38
C ASP A 53 18.23 -5.43 2.98
N ILE A 54 19.13 -5.22 3.96
CA ILE A 54 20.57 -5.05 3.71
C ILE A 54 21.17 -6.32 3.12
N THR A 55 20.73 -7.51 3.53
CA THR A 55 21.24 -8.78 2.98
C THR A 55 20.76 -8.97 1.54
N SER A 56 19.52 -8.60 1.25
CA SER A 56 18.95 -8.58 -0.10
C SER A 56 19.67 -7.57 -1.00
N ALA A 57 19.92 -6.35 -0.48
CA ALA A 57 20.68 -5.33 -1.17
C ALA A 57 22.17 -5.73 -1.35
N LYS A 58 22.79 -6.39 -0.37
CA LYS A 58 24.16 -6.91 -0.49
C LYS A 58 24.26 -8.07 -1.48
N LYS A 59 23.24 -8.92 -1.57
CA LYS A 59 23.15 -9.91 -2.67
C LYS A 59 23.06 -9.24 -4.04
N ALA A 60 22.34 -8.12 -4.13
CA ALA A 60 22.27 -7.33 -5.36
C ALA A 60 23.62 -6.64 -5.70
N VAL A 61 24.29 -6.05 -4.71
CA VAL A 61 25.56 -5.30 -4.90
C VAL A 61 26.77 -6.23 -5.05
N ALA A 62 26.82 -7.37 -4.36
CA ALA A 62 27.85 -8.39 -4.60
C ALA A 62 27.70 -9.05 -5.99
N GLY A 63 26.57 -8.80 -6.66
CA GLY A 63 26.29 -9.15 -8.05
C GLY A 63 26.84 -8.18 -9.09
N ASP A 64 27.74 -7.25 -8.74
CA ASP A 64 28.51 -6.41 -9.69
C ASP A 64 29.56 -7.23 -10.49
N ILE A 65 29.11 -8.33 -11.09
CA ILE A 65 29.74 -9.03 -12.20
C ILE A 65 28.71 -8.99 -13.32
N ARG A 66 28.90 -8.08 -14.28
CA ARG A 66 28.33 -8.08 -15.65
C ARG A 66 27.17 -9.06 -15.81
N MET A 67 25.92 -8.57 -15.76
CA MET A 67 24.68 -9.31 -16.06
C MET A 67 24.94 -10.67 -16.72
N ALA A 68 25.24 -11.68 -15.89
CA ALA A 68 25.16 -13.04 -16.36
C ALA A 68 23.67 -13.21 -16.54
N LYS A 69 23.23 -13.22 -17.81
CA LYS A 69 21.85 -13.49 -18.19
C LYS A 69 21.45 -14.75 -17.43
N SER A 70 20.65 -14.58 -16.38
CA SER A 70 20.04 -15.70 -15.67
C SER A 70 19.30 -16.50 -16.74
N GLU A 71 19.69 -17.76 -16.93
CA GLU A 71 18.93 -18.71 -17.76
C GLU A 71 17.56 -19.02 -17.12
N GLU A 72 17.40 -18.74 -15.81
CA GLU A 72 16.11 -18.88 -15.15
C GLU A 72 15.15 -17.77 -15.58
N PRO A 73 13.87 -18.12 -15.85
CA PRO A 73 12.86 -17.16 -16.28
C PRO A 73 12.54 -16.18 -15.16
N ILE A 74 12.30 -14.91 -15.52
CA ILE A 74 11.69 -13.94 -14.61
C ILE A 74 10.22 -14.30 -14.47
N ARG A 75 9.81 -14.70 -13.27
CA ARG A 75 8.44 -15.04 -12.90
C ARG A 75 7.74 -13.84 -12.31
N ILE A 76 6.62 -13.47 -12.91
CA ILE A 76 5.74 -12.39 -12.46
C ILE A 76 4.41 -13.03 -12.10
N LEU A 77 4.03 -12.96 -10.82
CA LEU A 77 2.68 -13.30 -10.39
C LEU A 77 1.78 -12.09 -10.55
N HIS A 78 0.82 -12.16 -11.46
CA HIS A 78 -0.15 -11.08 -11.70
C HIS A 78 -1.52 -11.49 -11.17
N LEU A 79 -2.03 -10.73 -10.20
CA LEU A 79 -3.36 -10.88 -9.62
C LEU A 79 -4.20 -9.62 -9.84
N SER A 80 -5.53 -9.79 -9.79
CA SER A 80 -6.52 -8.71 -9.87
C SER A 80 -7.80 -9.16 -9.18
N ASP A 81 -8.70 -8.22 -8.85
CA ASP A 81 -10.08 -8.51 -8.44
C ASP A 81 -10.17 -9.43 -7.20
N LEU A 82 -9.35 -9.13 -6.19
CA LEU A 82 -9.25 -9.93 -4.96
C LEU A 82 -10.49 -9.80 -4.06
N HIS A 83 -11.15 -8.64 -4.09
CA HIS A 83 -12.39 -8.30 -3.38
C HIS A 83 -12.41 -8.73 -1.90
N PHE A 84 -11.42 -8.30 -1.12
CA PHE A 84 -11.42 -8.51 0.32
C PHE A 84 -12.54 -7.72 1.01
N THR A 85 -13.22 -8.39 1.94
CA THR A 85 -14.27 -7.84 2.80
C THR A 85 -13.91 -8.11 4.27
N SER A 86 -14.67 -7.55 5.19
CA SER A 86 -14.52 -7.86 6.63
C SER A 86 -14.75 -9.33 6.98
N LYS A 87 -15.46 -10.08 6.13
CA LYS A 87 -15.75 -11.51 6.31
C LYS A 87 -14.73 -12.42 5.63
N THR A 88 -13.87 -11.87 4.78
CA THR A 88 -12.88 -12.67 4.04
C THR A 88 -11.83 -13.20 5.00
N ASN A 89 -11.50 -14.48 4.89
CA ASN A 89 -10.38 -15.10 5.60
C ASN A 89 -9.12 -15.08 4.69
N PRO A 90 -8.09 -14.26 5.00
CA PRO A 90 -6.88 -14.15 4.19
C PRO A 90 -6.11 -15.47 4.10
N THR A 91 -6.03 -16.21 5.20
CA THR A 91 -5.31 -17.49 5.27
C THR A 91 -5.91 -18.53 4.34
N THR A 92 -7.24 -18.62 4.28
CA THR A 92 -7.91 -19.56 3.37
C THR A 92 -7.64 -19.21 1.91
N LYS A 93 -7.76 -17.93 1.53
CA LYS A 93 -7.45 -17.50 0.16
C LYS A 93 -5.98 -17.76 -0.19
N LEU A 94 -5.06 -17.50 0.73
CA LEU A 94 -3.64 -17.76 0.56
C LEU A 94 -3.36 -19.24 0.33
N GLN A 95 -3.91 -20.11 1.17
CA GLN A 95 -3.70 -21.55 1.05
C GLN A 95 -4.18 -22.10 -0.29
N LEU A 96 -5.34 -21.64 -0.77
CA LEU A 96 -5.85 -22.02 -2.09
C LEU A 96 -4.90 -21.57 -3.21
N LEU A 97 -4.46 -20.31 -3.19
CA LEU A 97 -3.52 -19.80 -4.18
C LEU A 97 -2.18 -20.55 -4.16
N LEU A 98 -1.62 -20.81 -2.97
CA LEU A 98 -0.36 -21.54 -2.85
C LEU A 98 -0.51 -23.00 -3.28
N GLN A 99 -1.66 -23.62 -3.02
CA GLN A 99 -1.96 -24.96 -3.51
C GLN A 99 -1.95 -24.99 -5.05
N ASP A 100 -2.58 -24.00 -5.69
CA ASP A 100 -2.62 -23.91 -7.15
C ASP A 100 -1.22 -23.63 -7.73
N LEU A 101 -0.46 -22.71 -7.14
CA LEU A 101 0.90 -22.38 -7.59
C LEU A 101 1.88 -23.54 -7.42
N ARG A 102 1.74 -24.33 -6.36
CA ARG A 102 2.62 -25.47 -6.06
C ARG A 102 2.10 -26.78 -6.66
N HIS A 103 0.98 -26.75 -7.39
CA HIS A 103 0.51 -27.89 -8.13
C HIS A 103 1.36 -28.05 -9.40
N ALA A 104 2.23 -29.06 -9.39
CA ALA A 104 3.03 -29.41 -10.56
C ALA A 104 2.33 -30.51 -11.38
N ASP A 105 2.31 -30.34 -12.69
CA ASP A 105 1.96 -31.37 -13.67
C ASP A 105 2.94 -31.39 -14.85
N GLU A 106 2.63 -32.14 -15.91
CA GLU A 106 3.51 -32.29 -17.08
C GLU A 106 3.69 -30.99 -17.88
N GLU A 107 2.75 -30.05 -17.80
CA GLU A 107 2.75 -28.78 -18.53
C GLU A 107 3.24 -27.61 -17.66
N TYR A 108 3.00 -27.67 -16.34
CA TYR A 108 3.29 -26.58 -15.41
C TYR A 108 4.16 -27.04 -14.23
N PRO A 109 5.40 -26.54 -14.11
CA PRO A 109 6.20 -26.79 -12.92
C PRO A 109 5.63 -26.03 -11.71
N ALA A 110 5.83 -26.60 -10.52
CA ALA A 110 5.51 -25.89 -9.27
C ALA A 110 6.27 -24.56 -9.17
N ILE A 111 5.56 -23.53 -8.73
CA ILE A 111 6.09 -22.19 -8.53
C ILE A 111 6.23 -21.94 -7.03
N ASP A 112 7.47 -22.04 -6.54
CA ASP A 112 7.79 -21.76 -5.14
C ASP A 112 8.28 -20.33 -4.92
N THR A 113 8.76 -19.66 -5.98
CA THR A 113 9.32 -18.31 -5.90
C THR A 113 8.91 -17.48 -7.11
N VAL A 114 8.79 -16.17 -6.92
CA VAL A 114 8.54 -15.20 -7.99
C VAL A 114 9.43 -13.97 -7.78
N GLU A 115 9.78 -13.29 -8.86
CA GLU A 115 10.61 -12.08 -8.80
C GLU A 115 9.75 -10.82 -8.61
N TYR A 116 8.48 -10.87 -9.03
CA TYR A 116 7.55 -9.75 -8.94
C TYR A 116 6.13 -10.20 -8.61
N LEU A 117 5.44 -9.40 -7.80
CA LEU A 117 4.00 -9.51 -7.57
C LEU A 117 3.32 -8.25 -8.10
N VAL A 118 2.39 -8.41 -9.05
CA VAL A 118 1.54 -7.34 -9.56
C VAL A 118 0.13 -7.57 -9.04
N ILE A 119 -0.47 -6.54 -8.41
CA ILE A 119 -1.90 -6.52 -8.08
C ILE A 119 -2.52 -5.32 -8.78
N SER A 120 -3.28 -5.58 -9.84
CA SER A 120 -3.73 -4.55 -10.80
C SER A 120 -5.10 -3.95 -10.52
N GLY A 121 -5.64 -4.11 -9.31
CA GLY A 121 -6.89 -3.48 -8.90
C GLY A 121 -7.75 -4.35 -8.00
N ASP A 122 -8.81 -3.73 -7.49
CA ASP A 122 -9.91 -4.32 -6.74
C ASP A 122 -9.44 -5.24 -5.62
N MET A 123 -8.51 -4.73 -4.81
CA MET A 123 -8.04 -5.42 -3.61
C MET A 123 -9.20 -5.65 -2.63
N THR A 124 -10.13 -4.71 -2.57
CA THR A 124 -11.28 -4.73 -1.65
C THR A 124 -12.60 -4.72 -2.42
N ASP A 125 -13.71 -4.97 -1.72
CA ASP A 125 -15.05 -4.85 -2.29
C ASP A 125 -15.58 -3.40 -2.25
N LYS A 126 -15.17 -2.60 -1.26
CA LYS A 126 -15.75 -1.26 -0.98
C LYS A 126 -14.77 -0.24 -0.39
N GLY A 127 -13.46 -0.45 -0.54
CA GLY A 127 -12.44 0.49 -0.06
C GLY A 127 -12.45 0.68 1.46
N THR A 128 -12.94 -0.30 2.22
CA THR A 128 -13.03 -0.19 3.68
C THR A 128 -11.68 -0.50 4.31
N ASP A 129 -11.36 0.15 5.43
CA ASP A 129 -10.11 -0.11 6.15
C ASP A 129 -10.00 -1.58 6.61
N THR A 130 -11.14 -2.19 6.98
CA THR A 130 -11.17 -3.62 7.33
C THR A 130 -10.91 -4.52 6.13
N GLY A 131 -11.40 -4.17 4.93
CA GLY A 131 -11.09 -4.88 3.70
C GLY A 131 -9.61 -4.76 3.35
N PHE A 132 -9.04 -3.55 3.44
CA PHE A 132 -7.62 -3.32 3.20
C PHE A 132 -6.72 -4.02 4.19
N GLU A 133 -7.07 -4.03 5.47
CA GLU A 133 -6.34 -4.78 6.49
C GLU A 133 -6.28 -6.28 6.15
N LYS A 134 -7.39 -6.86 5.68
CA LYS A 134 -7.44 -8.26 5.23
C LYS A 134 -6.62 -8.50 3.96
N ALA A 135 -6.69 -7.58 2.99
CA ALA A 135 -5.87 -7.65 1.79
C ALA A 135 -4.37 -7.53 2.13
N ARG A 136 -3.99 -6.64 3.04
CA ARG A 136 -2.62 -6.46 3.52
C ARG A 136 -2.08 -7.74 4.17
N GLN A 137 -2.85 -8.34 5.08
CA GLN A 137 -2.49 -9.62 5.72
C GLN A 137 -2.25 -10.73 4.67
N PHE A 138 -3.09 -10.78 3.63
CA PHE A 138 -2.91 -11.72 2.53
C PHE A 138 -1.61 -11.45 1.76
N VAL A 139 -1.35 -10.20 1.35
CA VAL A 139 -0.16 -9.84 0.57
C VAL A 139 1.12 -10.07 1.37
N GLU A 140 1.18 -9.65 2.64
CA GLU A 140 2.37 -9.88 3.49
C GLU A 140 2.68 -11.37 3.63
N SER A 141 1.65 -12.20 3.80
CA SER A 141 1.82 -13.65 3.93
C SER A 141 2.22 -14.29 2.60
N LEU A 142 1.64 -13.85 1.48
CA LEU A 142 1.97 -14.32 0.13
C LEU A 142 3.43 -13.99 -0.22
N VAL A 143 3.85 -12.76 0.06
CA VAL A 143 5.22 -12.29 -0.15
C VAL A 143 6.21 -13.11 0.68
N GLY A 144 5.89 -13.39 1.95
CA GLY A 144 6.71 -14.25 2.80
C GLY A 144 6.81 -15.70 2.30
N GLU A 145 5.70 -16.28 1.84
CA GLU A 145 5.64 -17.66 1.33
C GLU A 145 6.31 -17.85 -0.04
N LEU A 146 6.41 -16.79 -0.85
CA LEU A 146 7.05 -16.81 -2.16
C LEU A 146 8.49 -16.24 -2.16
N GLY A 147 9.04 -15.93 -0.97
CA GLY A 147 10.41 -15.43 -0.82
C GLY A 147 10.64 -14.04 -1.45
N LEU A 148 9.58 -13.23 -1.57
CA LEU A 148 9.62 -11.91 -2.19
C LEU A 148 9.88 -10.81 -1.13
N SER A 149 10.44 -9.68 -1.54
CA SER A 149 10.37 -8.44 -0.75
C SER A 149 9.09 -7.67 -1.11
N THR A 150 8.45 -7.00 -0.14
CA THR A 150 7.31 -6.11 -0.44
C THR A 150 7.70 -4.97 -1.38
N GLN A 151 8.99 -4.67 -1.52
CA GLN A 151 9.49 -3.69 -2.49
C GLN A 151 9.36 -4.15 -3.95
N ARG A 152 9.18 -5.45 -4.19
CA ARG A 152 8.89 -6.05 -5.52
C ARG A 152 7.39 -6.16 -5.80
N CYS A 153 6.55 -5.56 -4.96
CA CYS A 153 5.10 -5.51 -5.18
C CYS A 153 4.72 -4.25 -5.96
N ILE A 154 4.06 -4.45 -7.10
CA ILE A 154 3.48 -3.41 -7.93
C ILE A 154 1.99 -3.38 -7.64
N LEU A 155 1.52 -2.30 -7.01
CA LEU A 155 0.15 -2.19 -6.49
C LEU A 155 -0.58 -1.04 -7.20
N VAL A 156 -1.75 -1.34 -7.77
CA VAL A 156 -2.59 -0.38 -8.50
C VAL A 156 -4.01 -0.45 -7.95
N PRO A 157 -4.62 0.66 -7.52
CA PRO A 157 -5.99 0.61 -7.02
C PRO A 157 -6.99 0.38 -8.14
N GLY A 158 -8.08 -0.34 -7.83
CA GLY A 158 -9.23 -0.47 -8.69
C GLY A 158 -10.41 0.40 -8.26
N ASN A 159 -11.56 0.19 -8.89
CA ASN A 159 -12.78 0.97 -8.63
C ASN A 159 -13.51 0.55 -7.37
N HIS A 160 -13.25 -0.64 -6.85
CA HIS A 160 -13.76 -1.08 -5.56
C HIS A 160 -12.85 -0.67 -4.39
N ASP A 161 -11.68 -0.09 -4.67
CA ASP A 161 -10.72 0.36 -3.65
C ASP A 161 -10.91 1.81 -3.21
N VAL A 162 -11.90 2.50 -3.77
CA VAL A 162 -12.24 3.87 -3.40
C VAL A 162 -13.41 3.88 -2.42
N GLN A 163 -13.32 4.74 -1.41
CA GLN A 163 -14.44 4.97 -0.51
C GLN A 163 -15.53 5.80 -1.21
N ASP A 164 -16.78 5.44 -0.95
CA ASP A 164 -17.90 6.32 -1.25
C ASP A 164 -18.03 7.36 -0.13
N ARG A 165 -18.02 8.64 -0.50
CA ARG A 165 -17.96 9.75 0.45
C ARG A 165 -18.91 10.86 0.01
N ASP A 166 -19.80 11.25 0.90
CA ASP A 166 -20.74 12.35 0.63
C ASP A 166 -20.01 13.68 0.41
N ASP A 167 -18.92 13.92 1.16
CA ASP A 167 -18.11 15.14 1.09
C ASP A 167 -17.26 15.24 -0.19
N ALA A 168 -17.13 14.15 -0.96
CA ALA A 168 -16.46 14.14 -2.26
C ALA A 168 -17.26 14.91 -3.33
N TYR A 169 -18.50 15.29 -3.03
CA TYR A 169 -19.38 15.97 -3.94
C TYR A 169 -19.99 17.22 -3.32
N GLN A 170 -20.31 18.18 -4.17
CA GLN A 170 -21.06 19.38 -3.79
C GLN A 170 -22.26 19.56 -4.70
N LYS A 171 -23.36 20.06 -4.13
CA LYS A 171 -24.56 20.42 -4.88
C LYS A 171 -24.46 21.86 -5.34
N LEU A 172 -24.61 22.08 -6.64
CA LEU A 172 -24.68 23.40 -7.26
C LEU A 172 -26.03 23.56 -7.95
N GLU A 173 -26.52 24.80 -8.06
CA GLU A 173 -27.68 25.09 -8.92
C GLU A 173 -27.25 25.06 -10.38
N GLY A 174 -27.89 24.22 -11.18
CA GLY A 174 -27.72 24.17 -12.62
C GLY A 174 -28.31 25.40 -13.30
N LEU A 175 -27.89 25.66 -14.54
CA LEU A 175 -28.42 26.74 -15.37
C LEU A 175 -29.93 26.63 -15.63
N ASP A 176 -30.49 25.43 -15.47
CA ASP A 176 -31.93 25.12 -15.56
C ASP A 176 -32.66 25.22 -14.21
N GLY A 177 -31.99 25.73 -13.17
CA GLY A 177 -32.53 25.84 -11.81
C GLY A 177 -32.63 24.51 -11.05
N LYS A 178 -32.09 23.40 -11.60
CA LYS A 178 -32.10 22.10 -10.94
C LYS A 178 -30.78 21.84 -10.21
N PRO A 179 -30.81 21.21 -9.02
CA PRO A 179 -29.59 20.86 -8.32
C PRO A 179 -28.79 19.83 -9.12
N THR A 180 -27.54 20.18 -9.43
CA THR A 180 -26.55 19.30 -10.07
C THR A 180 -25.45 18.97 -9.07
N THR A 181 -25.07 17.69 -9.03
CA THR A 181 -23.97 17.24 -8.18
C THR A 181 -22.67 17.24 -8.96
N VAL A 182 -21.66 17.95 -8.47
CA VAL A 182 -20.31 18.00 -9.08
C VAL A 182 -19.26 17.51 -8.08
N ARG A 183 -18.10 17.10 -8.60
CA ARG A 183 -16.96 16.67 -7.79
C ARG A 183 -16.41 17.84 -6.99
N HIS A 184 -16.20 17.67 -5.70
CA HIS A 184 -15.50 18.64 -4.87
C HIS A 184 -13.99 18.51 -5.15
N PRO A 185 -13.29 19.58 -5.58
CA PRO A 185 -11.90 19.48 -6.04
C PRO A 185 -10.95 18.89 -5.00
N ASP A 186 -11.10 19.31 -3.73
CA ASP A 186 -10.20 18.87 -2.66
C ASP A 186 -10.60 17.53 -2.02
N ASN A 187 -11.89 17.19 -2.01
CA ASN A 187 -12.38 16.01 -1.30
C ASN A 187 -12.56 14.79 -2.20
N PHE A 188 -12.82 14.99 -3.49
CA PHE A 188 -12.99 13.88 -4.42
C PHE A 188 -11.74 12.98 -4.52
N PRO A 189 -10.51 13.51 -4.57
CA PRO A 189 -9.27 12.71 -4.50
C PRO A 189 -9.13 11.87 -3.21
N ARG A 190 -9.70 12.35 -2.10
CA ARG A 190 -9.57 11.72 -0.77
C ARG A 190 -10.28 10.37 -0.66
N ARG A 191 -11.04 9.97 -1.67
CA ARG A 191 -11.62 8.63 -1.77
C ARG A 191 -10.56 7.52 -1.81
N PHE A 192 -9.32 7.83 -2.21
CA PHE A 192 -8.18 6.92 -2.17
C PHE A 192 -7.41 6.92 -0.83
N GLU A 193 -7.82 7.71 0.18
CA GLU A 193 -7.09 7.80 1.46
C GLU A 193 -6.91 6.43 2.12
N SER A 194 -7.96 5.60 2.18
CA SER A 194 -7.87 4.26 2.77
C SER A 194 -6.94 3.34 1.97
N PHE A 195 -6.98 3.39 0.64
CA PHE A 195 -6.01 2.64 -0.17
C PHE A 195 -4.57 3.08 0.13
N SER A 196 -4.33 4.39 0.14
CA SER A 196 -3.00 4.97 0.41
C SER A 196 -2.49 4.59 1.80
N ASN A 197 -3.30 4.84 2.84
CA ASN A 197 -2.85 4.77 4.23
C ASN A 197 -2.90 3.35 4.80
N SER A 198 -3.96 2.60 4.48
CA SER A 198 -4.26 1.31 5.12
C SER A 198 -3.68 0.12 4.34
N PHE A 199 -3.34 0.29 3.06
CA PHE A 199 -2.83 -0.80 2.21
C PHE A 199 -1.48 -0.48 1.56
N TYR A 200 -1.39 0.61 0.79
CA TYR A 200 -0.20 0.94 0.02
C TYR A 200 0.99 1.30 0.92
N HIS A 201 0.81 2.23 1.85
CA HIS A 201 1.88 2.70 2.73
C HIS A 201 2.50 1.61 3.63
N PRO A 202 1.74 0.72 4.28
CA PRO A 202 2.33 -0.37 5.05
C PRO A 202 3.24 -1.30 4.21
N LEU A 203 2.87 -1.55 2.94
CA LEU A 203 3.60 -2.45 2.05
C LEU A 203 4.80 -1.77 1.38
N ARG A 204 4.62 -0.53 0.94
CA ARG A 204 5.58 0.23 0.12
C ARG A 204 6.47 1.17 0.92
N GLN A 205 6.05 1.54 2.13
CA GLN A 205 6.66 2.58 2.99
C GLN A 205 6.60 3.99 2.39
N GLU A 206 5.62 4.25 1.52
CA GLU A 206 5.34 5.53 0.86
C GLU A 206 3.83 5.70 0.69
N LEU A 207 3.34 6.94 0.59
CA LEU A 207 1.91 7.20 0.39
C LEU A 207 1.56 7.10 -1.09
N TYR A 208 0.39 6.53 -1.40
CA TYR A 208 -0.13 6.58 -2.75
C TYR A 208 -0.66 8.00 -3.04
N PRO A 209 -0.29 8.60 -4.18
CA PRO A 209 -0.72 9.95 -4.52
C PRO A 209 -2.24 10.05 -4.66
N LEU A 210 -2.82 11.05 -4.00
CA LEU A 210 -4.26 11.33 -4.13
C LEU A 210 -4.57 12.15 -5.39
N ALA A 211 -3.67 13.04 -5.80
CA ALA A 211 -3.84 13.84 -7.00
C ALA A 211 -3.80 12.96 -8.25
N TYR A 212 -4.86 12.98 -9.07
CA TYR A 212 -5.00 12.12 -10.24
C TYR A 212 -3.84 12.22 -11.24
N ALA A 213 -3.21 13.40 -11.35
CA ALA A 213 -2.07 13.64 -12.24
C ALA A 213 -0.83 12.83 -11.84
N ASP A 214 -0.73 12.47 -10.56
CA ASP A 214 0.41 11.75 -9.97
C ASP A 214 0.12 10.25 -9.83
N GLN A 215 -1.08 9.78 -10.20
CA GLN A 215 -1.50 8.37 -10.09
C GLN A 215 -1.01 7.46 -11.23
N GLY A 216 -0.17 8.00 -12.12
CA GLY A 216 0.64 7.22 -13.04
C GLY A 216 2.01 6.95 -12.41
N VAL A 217 2.22 5.74 -11.89
CA VAL A 217 3.44 5.39 -11.14
C VAL A 217 4.35 4.51 -11.98
N SER A 218 5.64 4.81 -11.99
CA SER A 218 6.66 3.97 -12.63
C SER A 218 7.50 3.26 -11.58
N TYR A 219 7.59 1.93 -11.69
CA TYR A 219 8.45 1.09 -10.87
C TYR A 219 9.60 0.59 -11.75
N LEU A 220 10.81 1.10 -11.50
CA LEU A 220 12.02 0.68 -12.19
C LEU A 220 12.86 -0.22 -11.26
N PHE A 221 13.22 -1.39 -11.78
CA PHE A 221 14.06 -2.37 -11.11
C PHE A 221 15.35 -2.56 -11.92
N ASP A 222 16.35 -1.75 -11.61
CA ASP A 222 17.62 -1.71 -12.36
C ASP A 222 18.36 -3.05 -12.36
N ASP A 223 18.21 -3.83 -11.28
CA ASP A 223 18.89 -5.11 -11.10
C ASP A 223 18.41 -6.20 -12.08
N THR A 224 17.14 -6.13 -12.52
CA THR A 224 16.62 -7.02 -13.58
C THR A 224 16.36 -6.28 -14.89
N GLY A 225 16.53 -4.95 -14.93
CA GLY A 225 16.15 -4.10 -16.06
C GLY A 225 14.65 -4.05 -16.35
N MET A 226 13.79 -4.35 -15.36
CA MET A 226 12.34 -4.37 -15.55
C MET A 226 11.72 -3.02 -15.18
N GLN A 227 10.78 -2.54 -15.99
CA GLN A 227 10.00 -1.35 -15.69
C GLN A 227 8.51 -1.65 -15.78
N PHE A 228 7.77 -1.31 -14.72
CA PHE A 228 6.32 -1.35 -14.70
C PHE A 228 5.77 0.06 -14.75
N LEU A 229 4.84 0.31 -15.66
CA LEU A 229 4.09 1.56 -15.76
C LEU A 229 2.66 1.29 -15.33
N THR A 230 2.27 1.81 -14.16
CA THR A 230 0.93 1.64 -13.64
C THR A 230 0.12 2.89 -13.87
N LEU A 231 -1.12 2.70 -14.32
CA LEU A 231 -1.99 3.80 -14.68
C LEU A 231 -3.36 3.54 -14.05
N ASN A 232 -3.79 4.44 -13.17
CA ASN A 232 -5.07 4.32 -12.49
C ASN A 232 -6.18 4.98 -13.32
N SER A 233 -7.25 4.25 -13.66
CA SER A 233 -8.47 4.81 -14.25
C SER A 233 -9.61 4.98 -13.24
N ALA A 234 -9.48 4.44 -12.03
CA ALA A 234 -10.53 4.48 -11.02
C ALA A 234 -10.85 5.91 -10.53
N TRP A 235 -9.93 6.86 -10.71
CA TRP A 235 -10.18 8.28 -10.41
C TRP A 235 -11.29 8.89 -11.28
N GLU A 236 -11.58 8.33 -12.46
CA GLU A 236 -12.68 8.80 -13.30
C GLU A 236 -14.06 8.33 -12.81
N ILE A 237 -14.12 7.37 -11.89
CA ILE A 237 -15.37 6.73 -11.49
C ILE A 237 -16.05 7.56 -10.41
N ASP A 238 -17.30 7.93 -10.67
CA ASP A 238 -18.18 8.63 -9.75
C ASP A 238 -19.59 8.03 -9.73
N GLN A 239 -20.43 8.55 -8.84
CA GLN A 239 -21.83 8.14 -8.69
C GLN A 239 -22.69 8.33 -9.96
N ASN A 240 -22.22 9.11 -10.94
CA ASN A 240 -22.95 9.38 -12.19
C ASN A 240 -22.42 8.54 -13.37
N GLY A 241 -21.36 7.75 -13.14
CA GLY A 241 -20.48 7.25 -14.20
C GLY A 241 -20.03 5.80 -14.01
N HIS A 242 -20.91 4.87 -13.64
CA HIS A 242 -20.58 3.44 -13.53
C HIS A 242 -20.12 2.76 -14.85
N LYS A 243 -20.06 3.49 -15.99
CA LYS A 243 -19.82 2.91 -17.34
C LYS A 243 -18.72 3.62 -18.17
N LYS A 244 -17.91 4.52 -17.61
CA LYS A 244 -16.99 5.36 -18.40
C LYS A 244 -15.53 5.36 -17.95
N ALA A 245 -15.07 4.35 -17.23
CA ALA A 245 -13.64 4.16 -17.04
C ALA A 245 -13.05 3.52 -18.32
N ALA A 246 -12.45 4.34 -19.20
CA ALA A 246 -11.71 3.86 -20.35
C ALA A 246 -10.41 4.66 -20.46
N PHE A 247 -9.28 3.95 -20.49
CA PHE A 247 -7.94 4.52 -20.58
C PHE A 247 -7.72 5.31 -21.89
N ILE A 248 -8.47 4.95 -22.93
CA ILE A 248 -8.47 5.60 -24.24
C ILE A 248 -9.91 6.02 -24.52
N ARG A 249 -10.21 7.32 -24.36
CA ARG A 249 -11.45 7.89 -24.88
C ARG A 249 -11.33 7.98 -26.41
N THR A 250 -12.11 7.20 -27.15
CA THR A 250 -12.44 7.61 -28.50
C THR A 250 -13.22 8.92 -28.41
N PRO A 251 -12.84 9.98 -29.14
CA PRO A 251 -13.57 11.22 -29.10
C PRO A 251 -15.01 10.94 -29.52
N SER A 252 -15.97 11.23 -28.64
CA SER A 252 -17.38 11.23 -28.95
C SER A 252 -17.55 12.13 -30.17
N ARG A 253 -17.99 11.56 -31.31
CA ARG A 253 -18.43 12.38 -32.44
C ARG A 253 -19.57 13.27 -31.92
N VAL A 254 -19.33 14.58 -31.96
CA VAL A 254 -20.33 15.64 -31.80
C VAL A 254 -21.36 15.51 -32.90
#